data_AF-A0A957ART9-F1
#
_entry.id   AF-A0A957ART9-F1
#
_cell.length_a   1.000
_cell.length_b   1.000
_cell.length_c   1.000
_cell.angle_alpha   90.00
_cell.angle_beta   90.00
_cell.angle_gamma   90.00
#
_symmetry.space_group_name_H-M   'P 1'
#
loop_
_entity.id
_entity.type
_entity.pdbx_description
1 polymer ?
#
loop_
_entity_poly.entity_id
_entity_poly.type
_entity_poly.pdbx_seq_one_letter_code
_entity_poly.pdbx_strand_id
1 'polypeptide(L)'
;AYFGAMATVNADTWATELGVLASQAPRLITTGRPVAVGTSGGITGMGTLAALAGAAFIGVCAFLFIQAAALATTGSLLLSDLPLIGIAAAAGLAGSLVDSLLGATVQGIYWCDGCQKETERRVHTCGEATKPLHGWRWLNNDLVNFVSSVAGGLLAAVLGLVFLL
;
A
#
# COMPACT_ATOMS: atom_id res chain seq x y z
N ALA A 1 -7.58 -12.32 5.88
CA ALA A 1 -6.16 -12.01 6.18
C ALA A 1 -5.26 -12.03 4.94
N TYR A 2 -4.95 -13.21 4.38
CA TYR A 2 -4.01 -13.35 3.25
C TYR A 2 -4.30 -12.40 2.08
N PHE A 3 -5.53 -12.40 1.54
CA PHE A 3 -5.89 -11.52 0.43
C PHE A 3 -5.82 -10.03 0.78
N GLY A 4 -6.04 -9.64 2.03
CA GLY A 4 -5.90 -8.25 2.47
C GLY A 4 -4.44 -7.78 2.49
N ALA A 5 -3.52 -8.64 2.92
CA ALA A 5 -2.09 -8.36 2.87
C ALA A 5 -1.61 -8.25 1.41
N MET A 6 -2.00 -9.19 0.55
CA MET A 6 -1.68 -9.13 -0.89
C MET A 6 -2.29 -7.91 -1.58
N ALA A 7 -3.53 -7.56 -1.24
CA ALA A 7 -4.20 -6.37 -1.74
C ALA A 7 -3.47 -5.10 -1.31
N THR A 8 -2.95 -5.06 -0.08
CA THR A 8 -2.17 -3.91 0.43
C THR A 8 -0.89 -3.70 -0.37
N VAL A 9 -0.10 -4.77 -0.54
CA VAL A 9 1.17 -4.68 -1.30
C VAL A 9 0.92 -4.25 -2.75
N ASN A 10 -0.11 -4.81 -3.40
CA ASN A 10 -0.43 -4.44 -4.77
C ASN A 10 -0.99 -3.02 -4.87
N ALA A 11 -1.82 -2.60 -3.91
CA ALA A 11 -2.35 -1.24 -3.84
C ALA A 11 -1.21 -0.22 -3.74
N ASP A 12 -0.25 -0.47 -2.85
CA ASP A 12 0.87 0.43 -2.62
C ASP A 12 1.80 0.54 -3.84
N THR A 13 2.07 -0.59 -4.48
CA THR A 13 2.84 -0.64 -5.73
C THR A 13 2.15 0.17 -6.82
N TRP A 14 0.84 -0.03 -7.04
CA TRP A 14 0.09 0.72 -8.05
C TRP A 14 -0.03 2.20 -7.70
N ALA A 15 -0.18 2.53 -6.42
CA ALA A 15 -0.20 3.91 -5.94
C ALA A 15 1.10 4.64 -6.30
N THR A 16 2.24 3.98 -6.10
CA THR A 16 3.57 4.56 -6.37
C THR A 16 3.84 4.63 -7.89
N GLU A 17 3.72 3.51 -8.60
CA GLU A 17 4.08 3.42 -10.02
C GLU A 17 3.11 4.17 -10.95
N LEU A 18 1.83 4.22 -10.61
CA LEU A 18 0.86 5.01 -11.39
C LEU A 18 0.71 6.42 -10.82
N GLY A 19 0.92 6.63 -9.52
CA GLY A 19 0.82 7.95 -8.91
C GLY A 19 1.82 8.97 -9.43
N VAL A 20 3.00 8.54 -9.91
CA VAL A 20 4.00 9.42 -10.55
C VAL A 20 3.52 10.05 -11.85
N LEU A 21 2.50 9.46 -12.50
CA LEU A 21 1.91 10.01 -13.73
C LEU A 21 0.92 11.15 -13.43
N ALA A 22 0.66 11.47 -12.15
CA ALA A 22 -0.33 12.46 -11.76
C ALA A 22 0.11 13.85 -12.24
N SER A 23 -0.84 14.62 -12.80
CA SER A 23 -0.59 16.00 -13.25
C SER A 23 -0.40 16.99 -12.10
N GLN A 24 -0.84 16.62 -10.89
CA GLN A 24 -0.74 17.44 -9.69
C GLN A 24 0.40 16.95 -8.81
N ALA A 25 1.12 17.87 -8.18
CA ALA A 25 2.14 17.54 -7.19
C ALA A 25 1.54 16.69 -6.06
N PRO A 26 2.24 15.65 -5.58
CA PRO A 26 1.83 14.88 -4.40
C PRO A 26 1.66 15.79 -3.20
N ARG A 27 0.76 15.39 -2.30
CA ARG A 27 0.51 16.09 -1.04
C ARG A 27 0.85 15.17 0.12
N LEU A 28 1.54 15.68 1.13
CA LEU A 28 1.87 14.89 2.31
C LEU A 28 0.58 14.48 3.04
N ILE A 29 0.40 13.19 3.32
CA ILE A 29 -0.84 12.66 3.90
C ILE A 29 -1.22 13.30 5.25
N THR A 30 -0.23 13.78 6.01
CA THR A 30 -0.43 14.38 7.34
C THR A 30 -0.82 15.85 7.29
N THR A 31 -0.33 16.62 6.31
CA THR A 31 -0.49 18.10 6.29
C THR A 31 -1.23 18.61 5.05
N GLY A 32 -1.39 17.79 4.01
CA GLY A 32 -1.96 18.18 2.73
C GLY A 32 -1.10 19.15 1.91
N ARG A 33 0.11 19.48 2.38
CA ARG A 33 1.03 20.39 1.69
C ARG A 33 1.66 19.71 0.47
N PRO A 34 1.85 20.42 -0.66
CA PRO A 34 2.58 19.88 -1.80
C PRO A 34 4.01 19.48 -1.42
N VAL A 35 4.45 18.32 -1.90
CA VAL A 35 5.80 17.79 -1.73
C VAL A 35 6.38 17.33 -3.07
N ALA A 36 7.68 17.06 -3.11
CA ALA A 36 8.32 16.54 -4.30
C ALA A 36 7.83 15.12 -4.63
N VAL A 37 7.89 14.75 -5.91
CA VAL A 37 7.60 13.38 -6.33
C VAL A 37 8.64 12.44 -5.72
N GLY A 38 8.17 11.34 -5.13
CA GLY A 38 9.02 10.38 -4.41
C GLY A 38 9.26 10.71 -2.93
N THR A 39 8.69 11.80 -2.39
CA THR A 39 8.70 12.04 -0.94
C THR A 39 7.85 10.98 -0.22
N SER A 40 8.43 10.34 0.80
CA SER A 40 7.75 9.33 1.60
C SER A 40 6.49 9.89 2.27
N GLY A 41 5.36 9.18 2.11
CA GLY A 41 4.04 9.63 2.56
C GLY A 41 3.36 10.73 1.72
N GLY A 42 3.92 11.05 0.54
CA GLY A 42 3.25 11.86 -0.47
C GLY A 42 2.19 11.07 -1.24
N ILE A 43 0.94 11.53 -1.20
CA ILE A 43 -0.19 10.90 -1.90
C ILE A 43 -0.74 11.80 -3.01
N THR A 44 -1.26 11.18 -4.07
CA THR A 44 -2.01 11.87 -5.13
C THR A 44 -3.41 11.25 -5.28
N GLY A 45 -4.35 12.00 -5.84
CA GLY A 45 -5.68 11.45 -6.15
C GLY A 45 -5.60 10.27 -7.13
N MET A 46 -4.72 10.38 -8.14
CA MET A 46 -4.52 9.29 -9.10
C MET A 46 -3.85 8.07 -8.47
N GLY A 47 -2.85 8.26 -7.60
CA GLY A 47 -2.24 7.19 -6.82
C GLY A 47 -3.26 6.50 -5.90
N THR A 48 -4.16 7.26 -5.28
CA THR A 48 -5.23 6.70 -4.43
C THR A 48 -6.22 5.86 -5.24
N LEU A 49 -6.61 6.31 -6.44
CA LEU A 49 -7.45 5.54 -7.35
C LEU A 49 -6.75 4.29 -7.87
N ALA A 50 -5.45 4.40 -8.19
CA ALA A 50 -4.62 3.27 -8.58
C ALA A 50 -4.49 2.24 -7.44
N ALA A 51 -4.34 2.70 -6.19
CA ALA A 51 -4.33 1.85 -5.00
C ALA A 51 -5.63 1.07 -4.86
N LEU A 52 -6.78 1.76 -4.99
CA LEU A 52 -8.09 1.13 -4.92
C LEU A 52 -8.29 0.11 -6.05
N ALA A 53 -7.90 0.46 -7.28
CA ALA A 53 -7.99 -0.44 -8.43
C ALA A 53 -7.09 -1.67 -8.26
N GLY A 54 -5.86 -1.48 -7.78
CA GLY A 54 -4.92 -2.56 -7.50
C GLY A 54 -5.40 -3.49 -6.39
N ALA A 55 -5.98 -2.93 -5.33
CA ALA A 55 -6.58 -3.72 -4.25
C ALA A 55 -7.80 -4.52 -4.75
N ALA A 56 -8.68 -3.89 -5.52
CA ALA A 56 -9.86 -4.52 -6.10
C ALA A 56 -9.47 -5.62 -7.10
N PHE A 57 -8.40 -5.43 -7.88
CA PHE A 57 -7.86 -6.45 -8.79
C PHE A 57 -7.48 -7.73 -8.04
N ILE A 58 -6.77 -7.61 -6.90
CA ILE A 58 -6.47 -8.77 -6.05
C ILE A 58 -7.75 -9.44 -5.54
N GLY A 59 -8.75 -8.65 -5.13
CA GLY A 59 -10.06 -9.15 -4.74
C GLY A 59 -10.78 -9.94 -5.85
N VAL A 60 -10.75 -9.43 -7.08
CA VAL A 60 -11.34 -10.09 -8.26
C VAL A 60 -10.61 -11.40 -8.55
N CYS A 61 -9.27 -11.41 -8.56
CA CYS A 61 -8.50 -12.63 -8.74
C CYS A 61 -8.82 -13.68 -7.66
N ALA A 62 -8.89 -13.25 -6.40
CA ALA A 62 -9.23 -14.12 -5.28
C ALA A 62 -10.62 -14.74 -5.47
N PHE A 63 -11.63 -13.93 -5.78
CA PHE A 63 -12.99 -14.39 -6.06
C PHE A 63 -13.00 -15.41 -7.22
N LEU A 64 -12.39 -15.08 -8.37
CA LEU A 64 -12.37 -15.98 -9.53
C LEU A 64 -11.69 -17.33 -9.23
N PHE A 65 -10.57 -17.33 -8.49
CA PHE A 65 -9.91 -18.58 -8.11
C PHE A 65 -10.74 -19.41 -7.13
N ILE A 66 -11.44 -18.77 -6.19
CA ILE A 66 -12.36 -19.47 -5.28
C ILE A 66 -13.52 -20.08 -6.07
N GLN A 67 -14.13 -19.33 -7.01
CA GLN A 67 -15.21 -19.85 -7.85
C GLN A 67 -14.76 -21.02 -8.73
N ALA A 68 -13.56 -20.95 -9.30
CA ALA A 68 -13.00 -22.05 -10.09
C ALA A 68 -12.78 -23.32 -9.24
N ALA A 69 -12.26 -23.16 -8.03
CA ALA A 69 -12.09 -24.27 -7.09
C ALA A 69 -13.44 -24.85 -6.63
N ALA A 70 -14.42 -24.00 -6.32
CA ALA A 70 -15.76 -24.43 -5.93
C ALA A 70 -16.48 -25.20 -7.04
N LEU A 71 -16.38 -24.73 -8.29
CA LEU A 71 -16.95 -25.44 -9.44
C LEU A 71 -16.29 -26.81 -9.64
N ALA A 72 -14.96 -26.89 -9.50
CA ALA A 72 -14.21 -28.13 -9.66
C ALA A 72 -14.49 -29.18 -8.56
N THR A 73 -14.82 -28.72 -7.34
CA THR A 73 -14.99 -29.61 -6.17
C THR A 73 -16.45 -29.91 -5.84
N THR A 74 -17.33 -28.93 -5.97
CA THR A 74 -18.75 -29.02 -5.57
C THR A 74 -19.72 -28.93 -6.75
N GLY A 75 -19.26 -28.51 -7.94
CA GLY A 75 -20.11 -28.28 -9.10
C GLY A 75 -21.00 -27.02 -9.00
N SER A 76 -20.77 -26.17 -7.98
CA SER A 76 -21.59 -24.99 -7.72
C SER A 76 -20.75 -23.73 -7.53
N LEU A 77 -21.34 -22.56 -7.83
CA LEU A 77 -20.73 -21.25 -7.62
C LEU A 77 -21.06 -20.72 -6.22
N LEU A 78 -20.06 -20.20 -5.51
CA LEU A 78 -20.22 -19.58 -4.18
C LEU A 78 -20.36 -18.06 -4.30
N LEU A 79 -21.51 -17.59 -4.79
CA LEU A 79 -21.75 -16.14 -4.95
C LEU A 79 -21.77 -15.38 -3.61
N SER A 80 -21.87 -16.08 -2.48
CA SER A 80 -21.70 -15.53 -1.13
C SER A 80 -20.34 -14.88 -0.91
N ASP A 81 -19.31 -15.26 -1.69
CA ASP A 81 -17.96 -14.71 -1.58
C ASP A 81 -17.77 -13.40 -2.35
N LEU A 82 -18.80 -12.90 -3.04
CA LEU A 82 -18.74 -11.63 -3.78
C LEU A 82 -18.25 -10.42 -2.94
N PRO A 83 -18.61 -10.28 -1.64
CA PRO A 83 -18.09 -9.21 -0.78
C PRO A 83 -16.57 -9.21 -0.64
N LEU A 84 -15.88 -10.32 -0.94
CA LEU A 84 -14.42 -10.42 -0.87
C LEU A 84 -13.72 -9.35 -1.72
N ILE A 85 -14.30 -8.97 -2.85
CA ILE A 85 -13.75 -7.92 -3.72
C ILE A 85 -13.74 -6.57 -2.99
N GLY A 86 -14.86 -6.21 -2.37
CA GLY A 86 -14.98 -4.98 -1.58
C GLY A 86 -14.12 -5.00 -0.33
N ILE A 87 -14.03 -6.15 0.35
CA ILE A 87 -13.17 -6.34 1.52
C ILE A 87 -11.69 -6.15 1.14
N ALA A 88 -11.24 -6.79 0.06
CA ALA A 88 -9.87 -6.65 -0.43
C ALA A 88 -9.57 -5.20 -0.86
N ALA A 89 -10.51 -4.56 -1.56
CA ALA A 89 -10.39 -3.17 -1.99
C ALA A 89 -10.22 -2.20 -0.79
N ALA A 90 -11.11 -2.32 0.21
CA ALA A 90 -11.06 -1.50 1.41
C ALA A 90 -9.80 -1.76 2.25
N ALA A 91 -9.47 -3.04 2.45
CA ALA A 91 -8.29 -3.45 3.21
C ALA A 91 -6.98 -3.02 2.55
N GLY A 92 -6.85 -3.22 1.23
CA GLY A 92 -5.65 -2.85 0.49
C GLY A 92 -5.44 -1.35 0.42
N LEU A 93 -6.51 -0.58 0.19
CA LEU A 93 -6.45 0.88 0.24
C LEU A 93 -6.05 1.36 1.64
N ALA A 94 -6.68 0.85 2.70
CA ALA A 94 -6.34 1.22 4.06
C ALA A 94 -4.88 0.87 4.40
N GLY A 95 -4.41 -0.30 3.98
CA GLY A 95 -3.02 -0.71 4.16
C GLY A 95 -2.03 0.25 3.49
N SER A 96 -2.24 0.62 2.23
CA SER A 96 -1.38 1.59 1.53
C SER A 96 -1.44 3.00 2.15
N LEU A 97 -2.59 3.41 2.70
CA LEU A 97 -2.67 4.66 3.46
C LEU A 97 -1.92 4.60 4.79
N VAL A 98 -1.92 3.45 5.48
CA VAL A 98 -1.09 3.23 6.67
C VAL A 98 0.39 3.32 6.30
N ASP A 99 0.79 2.76 5.16
CA ASP A 99 2.15 2.86 4.63
C ASP A 99 2.58 4.32 4.48
N SER A 100 1.78 5.09 3.73
CA SER A 100 2.00 6.53 3.53
C SER A 100 2.04 7.31 4.85
N LEU A 101 1.20 6.95 5.82
CA LEU A 101 1.17 7.60 7.14
C LEU A 101 2.45 7.32 7.93
N LEU A 102 2.91 6.07 7.96
CA LEU A 102 4.15 5.69 8.62
C LEU A 102 5.36 6.35 7.95
N GLY A 103 5.37 6.37 6.61
CA GLY A 103 6.36 7.07 5.79
C GLY A 103 6.48 8.55 6.13
N ALA A 104 5.34 9.24 6.27
CA ALA A 104 5.30 10.67 6.60
C ALA A 104 5.66 11.00 8.05
N THR A 105 5.62 10.04 8.99
CA THR A 105 5.67 10.35 10.43
C THR A 105 6.88 9.75 11.15
N VAL A 106 7.11 8.45 10.99
CA VAL A 106 8.05 7.70 11.85
C VAL A 106 9.15 6.99 11.05
N GLN A 107 8.97 6.79 9.74
CA GLN A 107 9.98 6.15 8.89
C GLN A 107 11.30 6.94 8.91
N GLY A 108 12.41 6.20 8.97
CA GLY A 108 13.75 6.78 8.89
C GLY A 108 14.00 7.37 7.51
N ILE A 109 14.09 8.71 7.43
CA ILE A 109 14.41 9.45 6.21
C ILE A 109 15.80 10.06 6.34
N TYR A 110 16.52 10.07 5.22
CA TYR A 110 17.89 10.53 5.12
C TYR A 110 18.03 11.54 3.97
N TRP A 111 19.06 12.38 4.05
CA TRP A 111 19.44 13.35 3.05
C TRP A 111 20.72 12.93 2.34
N CYS A 112 20.74 13.02 1.02
CA CYS A 112 21.94 12.81 0.21
C CYS A 112 22.52 14.15 -0.25
N ASP A 113 23.74 14.50 0.19
CA ASP A 113 24.40 15.74 -0.23
C ASP A 113 24.79 15.73 -1.71
N GLY A 114 25.18 14.57 -2.27
CA GLY A 114 25.57 14.47 -3.68
C GLY A 114 24.41 14.71 -4.65
N CYS A 115 23.19 14.28 -4.30
CA CYS A 115 22.01 14.43 -5.16
C CYS A 115 21.02 15.50 -4.69
N GLN A 116 21.29 16.16 -3.55
CA GLN A 116 20.42 17.18 -2.95
C GLN A 116 18.96 16.74 -2.85
N LYS A 117 18.73 15.52 -2.34
CA LYS A 117 17.39 14.95 -2.20
C LYS A 117 17.26 14.00 -1.01
N GLU A 118 16.01 13.85 -0.57
CA GLU A 118 15.60 12.88 0.43
C GLU A 118 15.61 11.44 -0.10
N THR A 119 15.82 10.48 0.80
CA THR A 119 15.75 9.05 0.51
C THR A 119 15.56 8.25 1.80
N GLU A 120 14.91 7.08 1.72
CA GLU A 120 14.87 6.12 2.84
C GLU A 120 16.17 5.31 3.02
N ARG A 121 17.13 5.42 2.08
CA ARG A 121 18.34 4.58 2.06
C ARG A 121 19.50 5.23 2.78
N ARG A 122 20.28 4.42 3.50
CA ARG A 122 21.52 4.85 4.19
C ARG A 122 22.69 5.14 3.22
N VAL A 123 22.63 4.54 2.04
CA VAL A 123 23.52 4.82 0.91
C VAL A 123 22.60 5.10 -0.27
N HIS A 124 22.74 6.28 -0.85
CA HIS A 124 21.89 6.68 -1.96
C HIS A 124 22.33 5.97 -3.26
N THR A 125 21.47 5.93 -4.28
CA THR A 125 21.75 5.25 -5.56
C THR A 125 22.97 5.81 -6.30
N CYS A 126 23.42 7.02 -5.97
CA CYS A 126 24.67 7.60 -6.47
C CYS A 126 25.94 7.08 -5.77
N GLY A 127 25.81 6.24 -4.72
CA GLY A 127 26.91 5.69 -3.93
C GLY A 127 27.31 6.50 -2.69
N GLU A 128 26.77 7.70 -2.51
CA GLU A 128 27.07 8.57 -1.36
C GLU A 128 26.37 8.06 -0.08
N ALA A 129 27.07 8.12 1.06
CA ALA A 129 26.48 7.90 2.37
C ALA A 129 25.50 9.04 2.72
N THR A 130 24.34 8.69 3.27
CA THR A 130 23.28 9.67 3.56
C THR A 130 23.28 10.07 5.03
N LYS A 131 22.84 11.30 5.31
CA LYS A 131 22.74 11.85 6.67
C LYS A 131 21.31 11.67 7.19
N PRO A 132 21.12 11.23 8.45
CA PRO A 132 19.78 11.11 9.00
C PRO A 132 19.10 12.49 9.03
N LEU A 133 17.86 12.56 8.51
CA LEU A 133 17.07 13.77 8.46
C LEU A 133 15.99 13.76 9.55
N HIS A 134 15.14 12.74 9.57
CA HIS A 134 14.11 12.55 10.60
C HIS A 134 13.65 11.08 10.71
N GLY A 135 12.75 10.81 11.66
CA GLY A 135 12.18 9.49 11.91
C GLY A 135 13.12 8.55 12.67
N TRP A 136 12.67 7.31 12.85
CA TRP A 136 13.40 6.29 13.59
C TRP A 136 14.37 5.54 12.70
N ARG A 137 15.66 5.59 13.03
CA ARG A 137 16.75 5.00 12.21
C ARG A 137 16.63 3.48 12.01
N TRP A 138 15.84 2.80 12.83
CA TRP A 138 15.59 1.35 12.75
C TRP A 138 14.30 1.02 11.97
N LEU A 139 13.42 1.99 11.75
CA LEU A 139 12.19 1.82 10.98
C LEU A 139 12.47 2.16 9.51
N ASN A 140 12.88 1.15 8.75
CA ASN A 140 13.14 1.24 7.32
C ASN A 140 11.87 0.94 6.50
N ASN A 141 11.99 1.09 5.18
CA ASN A 141 10.88 0.83 4.25
C ASN A 141 10.33 -0.60 4.34
N ASP A 142 11.21 -1.60 4.52
CA ASP A 142 10.77 -3.00 4.64
C ASP A 142 9.86 -3.23 5.85
N LEU A 143 10.18 -2.60 6.99
CA LEU A 143 9.35 -2.71 8.18
C LEU A 143 8.05 -1.91 8.06
N VAL A 144 8.08 -0.76 7.39
CA VAL A 144 6.87 0.02 7.07
C VAL A 144 5.93 -0.82 6.20
N ASN A 145 6.44 -1.39 5.10
CA ASN A 145 5.70 -2.30 4.22
C ASN A 145 5.14 -3.53 4.95
N PHE A 146 5.91 -4.09 5.89
CA PHE A 146 5.46 -5.21 6.71
C PHE A 146 4.29 -4.80 7.60
N VAL A 147 4.40 -3.68 8.32
CA VAL A 147 3.34 -3.19 9.22
C VAL A 147 2.08 -2.83 8.44
N SER A 148 2.21 -2.14 7.30
CA SER A 148 1.07 -1.79 6.44
C SER A 148 0.36 -3.05 5.92
N SER A 149 1.12 -4.05 5.46
CA SER A 149 0.58 -5.34 5.02
C SER A 149 -0.15 -6.10 6.13
N VAL A 150 0.39 -6.09 7.35
CA VAL A 150 -0.28 -6.65 8.53
C VAL A 150 -1.58 -5.90 8.83
N ALA A 151 -1.57 -4.57 8.79
CA ALA A 151 -2.75 -3.75 9.03
C ALA A 151 -3.88 -4.07 8.03
N GLY A 152 -3.58 -4.11 6.73
CA GLY A 152 -4.55 -4.49 5.71
C GLY A 152 -5.01 -5.95 5.84
N GLY A 153 -4.10 -6.87 6.17
CA GLY A 153 -4.45 -8.26 6.45
C GLY A 153 -5.42 -8.41 7.62
N LEU A 154 -5.19 -7.70 8.72
CA LEU A 154 -6.07 -7.69 9.90
C LEU A 154 -7.44 -7.07 9.58
N LEU A 155 -7.47 -5.93 8.88
CA LEU A 155 -8.73 -5.31 8.47
C LEU A 155 -9.55 -6.24 7.58
N ALA A 156 -8.93 -6.89 6.60
CA ALA A 156 -9.62 -7.88 5.77
C ALA A 156 -10.13 -9.08 6.58
N ALA A 157 -9.41 -9.51 7.61
CA ALA A 157 -9.87 -10.58 8.49
C ALA A 157 -11.11 -10.13 9.27
N VAL A 158 -11.07 -8.94 9.90
CA VAL A 158 -12.20 -8.38 10.66
C VAL A 158 -13.43 -8.21 9.77
N LEU A 159 -13.28 -7.62 8.59
CA LEU A 159 -14.40 -7.45 7.65
C LEU A 159 -14.92 -8.82 7.15
N GLY A 160 -14.03 -9.78 6.89
CA GLY A 160 -14.43 -11.14 6.52
C GLY A 160 -15.29 -11.81 7.60
N LEU A 161 -14.93 -11.64 8.88
CA LEU A 161 -15.73 -12.18 10.00
C LEU A 161 -17.13 -11.56 10.10
N VAL A 162 -17.33 -10.35 9.58
CA VAL A 162 -18.62 -9.63 9.65
C VAL A 162 -19.50 -9.91 8.44
N PHE A 163 -18.92 -10.08 7.26
CA PHE A 163 -19.65 -10.14 5.99
C PHE A 163 -19.69 -11.52 5.33
N LEU A 164 -18.83 -12.45 5.75
CA LEU A 164 -18.72 -13.80 5.16
C LEU A 164 -19.02 -14.93 6.16
N LEU A 165 -19.20 -14.61 7.45
CA LEU A 165 -19.64 -15.54 8.50
C LEU A 165 -21.01 -15.11 9.03
#